data_AF-A0A9D7P829-F1
#
_entry.id   AF-A0A9D7P829-F1
#
_cell.length_a   1.000
_cell.length_b   1.000
_cell.length_c   1.000
_cell.angle_alpha   90.00
_cell.angle_beta   90.00
_cell.angle_gamma   90.00
#
_symmetry.space_group_name_H-M   'P 1'
#
loop_
_entity.id
_entity.type
_entity.pdbx_description
1 polymer ?
#
loop_
_entity_poly.entity_id
_entity_poly.type
_entity_poly.pdbx_seq_one_letter_code
_entity_poly.pdbx_strand_id
1 'polypeptide(L)'
;MIKNVATINSEGAGATPATPDPNGANNTSNTTQNRVRTEANLSIGKTGPASWVAGTNITYTLTVTNNGVSDAQNVVVKDTLPANVSFVSASSTNNQFTCTPDNGNAGVVNCLAATLIANDPNIIPPRSGSNTATITLVGKVAANVANGTVLANNATVTATTSDPVLANNSVGPINTTVTTESNVTIVKTDNLDPAIAGTNLTYTITVANNGPSDAQG
;
A
#
# COMPACT_ATOMS: atom_id res chain seq x y z
N MET A 1 31.51 -6.69 5.76
CA MET A 1 32.21 -7.95 6.13
C MET A 1 32.81 -7.73 7.50
N ILE A 2 32.65 -8.69 8.41
CA ILE A 2 33.27 -8.61 9.74
C ILE A 2 34.52 -9.49 9.69
N LYS A 3 35.67 -8.91 10.02
CA LYS A 3 36.93 -9.63 10.21
C LYS A 3 37.12 -9.83 11.71
N ASN A 4 37.19 -11.08 12.15
CA ASN A 4 37.56 -11.40 13.52
C ASN A 4 38.94 -12.08 13.52
N VAL A 5 39.86 -11.57 14.34
CA VAL A 5 41.19 -12.13 14.56
C VAL A 5 41.42 -12.12 16.07
N ALA A 6 41.72 -13.29 16.63
CA ALA A 6 42.14 -13.41 18.02
C ALA A 6 43.67 -13.50 18.06
N THR A 7 44.28 -12.69 18.92
CA THR A 7 45.73 -12.69 19.16
C THR A 7 45.95 -12.96 20.63
N ILE A 8 46.84 -13.90 20.95
CA ILE A 8 47.31 -14.10 22.33
C ILE A 8 48.57 -13.26 22.48
N ASN A 9 48.50 -12.22 23.33
CA ASN A 9 49.68 -11.47 23.73
C ASN A 9 50.31 -12.21 24.92
N SER A 10 51.46 -12.84 24.70
CA SER A 10 52.26 -13.43 25.78
C SER A 10 53.00 -12.39 26.63
N GLU A 11 52.86 -11.08 26.34
CA GLU A 11 53.61 -10.01 27.02
C GLU A 11 52.72 -8.80 27.34
N GLY A 12 52.68 -8.41 28.62
CA GLY A 12 52.46 -7.01 28.99
C GLY A 12 53.71 -6.21 28.64
N ALA A 13 53.54 -5.00 28.11
CA ALA A 13 54.62 -4.16 27.60
C ALA A 13 55.81 -4.07 28.58
N GLY A 14 56.95 -4.68 28.22
CA GLY A 14 58.24 -4.48 28.89
C GLY A 14 58.89 -5.69 29.59
N ALA A 15 58.34 -6.90 29.50
CA ALA A 15 58.99 -8.10 30.06
C ALA A 15 59.48 -9.06 28.96
N THR A 16 60.78 -9.36 28.93
CA THR A 16 61.34 -10.46 28.13
C THR A 16 60.80 -11.81 28.67
N PRO A 17 60.22 -12.69 27.84
CA PRO A 17 59.70 -13.98 28.29
C PRO A 17 60.80 -14.86 28.89
N ALA A 18 60.53 -15.50 30.02
CA ALA A 18 61.48 -16.44 30.65
C ALA A 18 61.68 -17.74 29.83
N THR A 19 60.81 -18.00 28.86
CA THR A 19 60.90 -19.10 27.90
C THR A 19 60.46 -18.58 26.52
N PRO A 20 61.36 -18.48 25.53
CA PRO A 20 60.98 -18.06 24.18
C PRO A 20 59.95 -19.00 23.56
N ASP A 21 58.87 -18.45 23.00
CA ASP A 21 57.93 -19.20 22.17
C ASP A 21 58.63 -19.66 20.89
N PRO A 22 58.81 -20.97 20.65
CA PRO A 22 59.50 -21.47 19.47
C PRO A 22 58.74 -21.23 18.17
N ASN A 23 57.44 -20.89 18.21
CA ASN A 23 56.61 -20.71 17.03
C ASN A 23 55.59 -19.58 17.18
N GLY A 24 56.06 -18.33 17.28
CA GLY A 24 55.18 -17.16 17.36
C GLY A 24 54.23 -16.95 16.16
N ALA A 25 54.37 -17.71 15.07
CA ALA A 25 53.47 -17.64 13.91
C ALA A 25 52.07 -18.24 14.18
N ASN A 26 51.90 -19.03 15.26
CA ASN A 26 50.60 -19.59 15.66
C ASN A 26 49.86 -18.75 16.72
N ASN A 27 50.43 -17.63 17.17
CA ASN A 27 49.82 -16.75 18.17
C ASN A 27 48.70 -15.85 17.62
N THR A 28 48.41 -15.98 16.33
CA THR A 28 47.32 -15.28 15.66
C THR A 28 46.38 -16.32 15.05
N SER A 29 45.10 -16.26 15.42
CA SER A 29 44.06 -17.12 14.83
C SER A 29 43.84 -16.81 13.35
N ASN A 30 43.25 -17.76 12.61
CA ASN A 30 42.85 -17.54 11.23
C ASN A 30 41.82 -16.40 11.13
N THR A 31 41.88 -15.63 10.04
CA THR A 31 40.85 -14.62 9.76
C THR A 31 39.60 -15.31 9.21
N THR A 32 38.54 -15.36 10.00
CA THR A 32 37.22 -15.77 9.50
C THR A 32 36.51 -14.55 8.90
N GLN A 33 36.01 -14.68 7.67
CA GLN A 33 35.23 -13.63 7.00
C GLN A 33 33.75 -14.03 6.94
N ASN A 34 32.92 -13.28 7.67
CA ASN A 34 31.48 -13.43 7.55
C ASN A 34 30.92 -12.37 6.60
N ARG A 35 30.19 -12.83 5.56
CA ARG A 35 29.39 -11.95 4.71
C ARG A 35 28.12 -11.56 5.46
N VAL A 36 27.89 -10.25 5.57
CA VAL A 36 26.65 -9.69 6.11
C VAL A 36 25.69 -9.53 4.92
N ARG A 37 24.48 -10.07 5.03
CA ARG A 37 23.40 -9.87 4.06
C ARG A 37 22.24 -9.17 4.77
N THR A 38 21.53 -8.31 4.05
CA THR A 38 20.29 -7.72 4.52
C THR A 38 19.12 -8.52 3.99
N GLU A 39 18.20 -8.88 4.89
CA GLU A 39 17.03 -9.70 4.58
C GLU A 39 15.80 -9.04 5.19
N ALA A 40 15.02 -8.39 4.32
CA ALA A 40 13.66 -7.96 4.64
C ALA A 40 12.71 -9.15 4.47
N ASN A 41 11.50 -9.02 4.99
CA ASN A 41 10.40 -9.95 4.73
C ASN A 41 9.13 -9.13 4.71
N LEU A 42 8.79 -8.60 3.54
CA LEU A 42 7.61 -7.79 3.38
C LEU A 42 6.37 -8.67 3.34
N SER A 43 5.22 -8.10 3.69
CA SER A 43 3.94 -8.75 3.51
C SER A 43 2.88 -7.68 3.31
N ILE A 44 1.88 -7.98 2.49
CA ILE A 44 0.79 -7.06 2.21
C ILE A 44 -0.58 -7.72 2.46
N GLY A 45 -1.40 -7.05 3.25
CA GLY A 45 -2.83 -7.34 3.39
C GLY A 45 -3.65 -6.26 2.72
N LYS A 46 -4.86 -6.61 2.26
CA LYS A 46 -5.81 -5.64 1.71
C LYS A 46 -7.24 -6.02 2.11
N THR A 47 -8.04 -5.01 2.44
CA THR A 47 -9.47 -5.13 2.69
C THR A 47 -10.25 -4.06 1.94
N GLY A 48 -11.52 -4.36 1.69
CA GLY A 48 -12.49 -3.49 1.03
C GLY A 48 -13.91 -3.96 1.34
N PRO A 49 -14.93 -3.17 1.00
CA PRO A 49 -16.31 -3.53 1.25
C PRO A 49 -16.77 -4.67 0.32
N ALA A 50 -17.69 -5.51 0.80
CA ALA A 50 -18.25 -6.60 -0.01
C ALA A 50 -19.23 -6.10 -1.09
N SER A 51 -19.91 -4.99 -0.82
CA SER A 51 -20.78 -4.30 -1.79
C SER A 51 -20.59 -2.78 -1.71
N TRP A 52 -20.86 -2.08 -2.82
CA TRP A 52 -20.73 -0.62 -2.86
C TRP A 52 -21.61 0.02 -3.93
N VAL A 53 -22.08 1.25 -3.68
CA VAL A 53 -23.00 1.97 -4.57
C VAL A 53 -22.24 2.68 -5.69
N ALA A 54 -22.64 2.44 -6.94
CA ALA A 54 -22.09 3.12 -8.11
C ALA A 54 -22.23 4.64 -7.99
N GLY A 55 -21.22 5.38 -8.46
CA GLY A 55 -21.19 6.83 -8.38
C GLY A 55 -20.81 7.39 -7.01
N THR A 56 -20.37 6.57 -6.05
CA THR A 56 -19.84 7.02 -4.76
C THR A 56 -18.35 6.68 -4.60
N ASN A 57 -17.73 7.20 -3.54
CA ASN A 57 -16.31 6.94 -3.26
C ASN A 57 -16.15 5.65 -2.47
N ILE A 58 -15.47 4.65 -3.02
CA ILE A 58 -15.08 3.40 -2.37
C ILE A 58 -13.74 3.56 -1.65
N THR A 59 -13.61 2.94 -0.47
CA THR A 59 -12.38 2.95 0.32
C THR A 59 -11.80 1.54 0.42
N TYR A 60 -10.50 1.42 0.17
CA TYR A 60 -9.71 0.22 0.42
C TYR A 60 -8.64 0.50 1.47
N THR A 61 -8.35 -0.50 2.28
CA THR A 61 -7.29 -0.42 3.30
C THR A 61 -6.22 -1.46 2.97
N LEU A 62 -4.97 -1.02 2.83
CA LEU A 62 -3.82 -1.90 2.65
C LEU A 62 -2.95 -1.84 3.91
N THR A 63 -2.46 -2.98 4.36
CA THR A 63 -1.53 -3.08 5.49
C THR A 63 -0.23 -3.69 4.98
N VAL A 64 0.88 -2.99 5.16
CA VAL A 64 2.21 -3.42 4.74
C VAL A 64 3.06 -3.62 5.97
N THR A 65 3.67 -4.79 6.10
CA THR A 65 4.51 -5.13 7.26
C THR A 65 5.86 -5.65 6.81
N ASN A 66 6.95 -5.18 7.43
CA ASN A 66 8.26 -5.82 7.37
C ASN A 66 8.43 -6.72 8.59
N ASN A 67 8.39 -8.03 8.35
CA ASN A 67 8.63 -9.09 9.34
C ASN A 67 10.11 -9.52 9.39
N GLY A 68 10.96 -8.90 8.57
CA GLY A 68 12.37 -9.23 8.47
C GLY A 68 13.20 -8.56 9.57
N VAL A 69 14.43 -9.06 9.71
CA VAL A 69 15.43 -8.53 10.66
C VAL A 69 16.23 -7.36 10.07
N SER A 70 16.06 -7.06 8.78
CA SER A 70 16.67 -5.90 8.12
C SER A 70 15.62 -4.93 7.58
N ASP A 71 15.97 -3.65 7.55
CA ASP A 71 15.14 -2.59 6.97
C ASP A 71 14.87 -2.86 5.48
N ALA A 72 13.61 -2.68 5.07
CA ALA A 72 13.24 -2.71 3.67
C ALA A 72 13.44 -1.31 3.07
N GLN A 73 14.35 -1.20 2.10
CA GLN A 73 14.68 0.07 1.45
C GLN A 73 13.94 0.22 0.12
N ASN A 74 13.50 1.46 -0.19
CA ASN A 74 12.77 1.80 -1.40
C ASN A 74 11.54 0.91 -1.61
N VAL A 75 10.67 0.89 -0.61
CA VAL A 75 9.45 0.07 -0.63
C VAL A 75 8.47 0.67 -1.62
N VAL A 76 7.99 -0.15 -2.54
CA VAL A 76 6.99 0.21 -3.55
C VAL A 76 5.78 -0.70 -3.37
N VAL A 77 4.65 -0.11 -2.98
CA VAL A 77 3.35 -0.76 -3.02
C VAL A 77 2.68 -0.34 -4.32
N LYS A 78 2.27 -1.32 -5.12
CA LYS A 78 1.53 -1.10 -6.35
C LYS A 78 0.12 -1.66 -6.18
N ASP A 79 -0.87 -0.79 -6.27
CA ASP A 79 -2.28 -1.16 -6.26
C ASP A 79 -2.87 -0.97 -7.66
N THR A 80 -3.59 -1.97 -8.16
CA THR A 80 -4.33 -1.87 -9.43
C THR A 80 -5.82 -1.73 -9.10
N LEU A 81 -6.34 -0.52 -9.31
CA LEU A 81 -7.75 -0.22 -9.16
C LEU A 81 -8.56 -1.01 -10.19
N PRO A 82 -9.76 -1.48 -9.82
CA PRO A 82 -10.66 -2.14 -10.75
C PRO A 82 -11.02 -1.24 -11.94
N ALA A 83 -11.42 -1.85 -13.05
CA ALA A 83 -12.08 -1.11 -14.12
C ALA A 83 -13.29 -0.35 -13.56
N ASN A 84 -13.56 0.85 -14.11
CA ASN A 84 -14.60 1.76 -13.64
C ASN A 84 -14.40 2.38 -12.25
N VAL A 85 -13.19 2.25 -11.66
CA VAL A 85 -12.79 2.99 -10.46
C VAL A 85 -11.66 3.95 -10.81
N SER A 86 -11.83 5.24 -10.52
CA SER A 86 -10.77 6.24 -10.67
C SER A 86 -10.17 6.64 -9.32
N PHE A 87 -8.89 6.96 -9.29
CA PHE A 87 -8.22 7.42 -8.06
C PHE A 87 -8.79 8.78 -7.60
N VAL A 88 -9.06 8.91 -6.30
CA VAL A 88 -9.47 10.17 -5.68
C VAL A 88 -8.39 10.68 -4.75
N SER A 89 -8.00 9.85 -3.77
CA SER A 89 -6.99 10.22 -2.78
C SER A 89 -6.39 8.98 -2.12
N ALA A 90 -5.27 9.20 -1.45
CA ALA A 90 -4.69 8.20 -0.56
C ALA A 90 -4.00 8.87 0.61
N SER A 91 -3.98 8.18 1.74
CA SER A 91 -3.23 8.57 2.94
C SER A 91 -2.56 7.36 3.56
N SER A 92 -1.53 7.59 4.37
CA SER A 92 -0.85 6.52 5.09
C SER A 92 -0.59 6.91 6.54
N THR A 93 -0.52 5.91 7.42
CA THR A 93 -0.21 6.14 8.84
C THR A 93 1.14 6.84 8.97
N ASN A 94 1.17 7.92 9.75
CA ASN A 94 2.37 8.75 9.96
C ASN A 94 3.00 9.28 8.66
N ASN A 95 2.25 9.36 7.56
CA ASN A 95 2.75 9.74 6.23
C ASN A 95 3.96 8.91 5.76
N GLN A 96 4.05 7.65 6.18
CA GLN A 96 5.17 6.78 5.84
C GLN A 96 5.25 6.46 4.35
N PHE A 97 4.10 6.42 3.68
CA PHE A 97 3.97 6.24 2.23
C PHE A 97 3.41 7.48 1.56
N THR A 98 4.02 7.86 0.43
CA THR A 98 3.48 8.84 -0.51
C THR A 98 2.88 8.11 -1.71
N CYS A 99 1.58 8.30 -1.95
CA CYS A 99 0.84 7.60 -2.99
C CYS A 99 0.47 8.51 -4.15
N THR A 100 0.73 8.05 -5.38
CA THR A 100 0.43 8.78 -6.61
C THR A 100 -0.08 7.84 -7.69
N PRO A 101 -1.05 8.26 -8.53
CA PRO A 101 -1.40 7.53 -9.74
C PRO A 101 -0.18 7.32 -10.64
N ASP A 102 -0.11 6.15 -11.26
CA ASP A 102 0.91 5.84 -12.26
C ASP A 102 0.51 6.47 -13.60
N ASN A 103 1.23 7.51 -14.01
CA ASN A 103 0.98 8.21 -15.28
C ASN A 103 1.22 7.33 -16.51
N GLY A 104 1.96 6.22 -16.39
CA GLY A 104 2.20 5.27 -17.48
C GLY A 104 1.20 4.12 -17.53
N ASN A 105 0.45 3.87 -16.45
CA ASN A 105 -0.47 2.75 -16.33
C ASN A 105 -1.79 3.22 -15.70
N ALA A 106 -2.80 3.49 -16.55
CA ALA A 106 -4.11 3.92 -16.07
C ALA A 106 -4.70 2.91 -15.07
N GLY A 107 -5.25 3.41 -13.97
CA GLY A 107 -5.82 2.60 -12.89
C GLY A 107 -4.79 2.03 -11.91
N VAL A 108 -3.49 2.25 -12.10
CA VAL A 108 -2.46 1.85 -11.14
C VAL A 108 -2.14 3.01 -10.20
N VAL A 109 -1.97 2.72 -8.92
CA VAL A 109 -1.50 3.66 -7.89
C VAL A 109 -0.23 3.10 -7.26
N ASN A 110 0.82 3.91 -7.26
CA ASN A 110 2.10 3.57 -6.66
C ASN A 110 2.26 4.34 -5.34
N CYS A 111 2.52 3.63 -4.25
CA CYS A 111 2.82 4.19 -2.95
C CYS A 111 4.27 3.87 -2.58
N LEU A 112 5.05 4.91 -2.29
CA LEU A 112 6.49 4.81 -2.07
C LEU A 112 6.85 5.16 -0.63
N ALA A 113 7.71 4.35 -0.01
CA ALA A 113 8.36 4.65 1.26
C ALA A 113 9.87 4.44 1.14
N ALA A 114 10.66 5.38 1.64
CA ALA A 114 12.12 5.27 1.60
C ALA A 114 12.62 4.07 2.42
N THR A 115 12.02 3.85 3.60
CA THR A 115 12.36 2.76 4.51
C THR A 115 11.12 2.29 5.25
N LEU A 116 10.92 0.97 5.32
CA LEU A 116 10.06 0.31 6.30
C LEU A 116 10.95 -0.47 7.27
N ILE A 117 10.93 -0.06 8.53
CA ILE A 117 11.89 -0.54 9.53
C ILE A 117 11.71 -2.04 9.81
N ALA A 118 12.80 -2.72 10.16
CA ALA A 118 12.79 -4.11 10.59
C ALA A 118 11.95 -4.33 11.87
N ASN A 119 11.47 -5.56 12.04
CA ASN A 119 10.92 -6.04 13.30
C ASN A 119 12.01 -6.81 14.08
N ASP A 120 13.09 -6.13 14.46
CA ASP A 120 14.16 -6.77 15.23
C ASP A 120 14.04 -6.42 16.72
N PRO A 121 13.61 -7.36 17.58
CA PRO A 121 13.51 -7.14 19.02
C PRO A 121 14.88 -7.00 19.72
N ASN A 122 15.98 -7.30 19.03
CA ASN A 122 17.33 -7.28 19.61
C ASN A 122 18.07 -5.95 19.41
N ILE A 123 17.47 -4.97 18.72
CA ILE A 123 18.08 -3.64 18.55
C ILE A 123 18.07 -2.90 19.89
N ILE A 124 19.27 -2.51 20.36
CA ILE A 124 19.47 -1.70 21.57
C ILE A 124 20.20 -0.41 21.19
N PRO A 125 19.64 0.79 21.49
CA PRO A 125 18.33 1.02 22.11
C PRO A 125 17.15 0.70 21.16
N PRO A 126 15.93 0.41 21.69
CA PRO A 126 14.77 0.13 20.86
C PRO A 126 14.51 1.27 19.87
N ARG A 127 14.35 0.93 18.60
CA ARG A 127 14.12 1.93 17.56
C ARG A 127 12.69 2.46 17.64
N SER A 128 12.52 3.78 17.57
CA SER A 128 11.20 4.40 17.42
C SER A 128 10.69 4.25 15.99
N GLY A 129 9.42 3.90 15.84
CA GLY A 129 8.75 3.73 14.55
C GLY A 129 7.91 2.45 14.51
N SER A 130 7.27 2.19 13.39
CA SER A 130 6.47 0.98 13.17
C SER A 130 7.01 0.22 11.97
N ASN A 131 7.18 -1.10 12.14
CA ASN A 131 7.45 -2.03 11.04
C ASN A 131 6.20 -2.30 10.18
N THR A 132 5.05 -1.76 10.59
CA THR A 132 3.76 -1.86 9.89
C THR A 132 3.24 -0.48 9.51
N ALA A 133 2.74 -0.35 8.29
CA ALA A 133 2.08 0.84 7.77
C ALA A 133 0.70 0.48 7.25
N THR A 134 -0.28 1.36 7.45
CA THR A 134 -1.60 1.25 6.82
C THR A 134 -1.75 2.35 5.77
N ILE A 135 -2.20 1.98 4.57
CA ILE A 135 -2.53 2.88 3.47
C ILE A 135 -4.04 2.83 3.27
N THR A 136 -4.69 3.99 3.31
CA THR A 136 -6.10 4.16 2.97
C THR A 136 -6.18 4.72 1.56
N LEU A 137 -6.78 3.97 0.64
CA LEU A 137 -6.94 4.32 -0.77
C LEU A 137 -8.41 4.60 -1.07
N VAL A 138 -8.72 5.78 -1.61
CA VAL A 138 -10.07 6.18 -1.98
C VAL A 138 -10.17 6.26 -3.50
N GLY A 139 -11.13 5.54 -4.06
CA GLY A 139 -11.47 5.57 -5.48
C GLY A 139 -12.92 6.00 -5.71
N LYS A 140 -13.23 6.54 -6.88
CA LYS A 140 -14.60 6.86 -7.32
C LYS A 140 -15.10 5.77 -8.24
N VAL A 141 -16.16 5.08 -7.86
CA VAL A 141 -16.87 4.16 -8.76
C VAL A 141 -17.67 4.99 -9.76
N ALA A 142 -17.55 4.72 -11.05
CA ALA A 142 -18.33 5.42 -12.07
C ALA A 142 -19.85 5.21 -11.86
N ALA A 143 -20.67 6.23 -12.14
CA ALA A 143 -22.11 6.20 -11.89
C ALA A 143 -22.87 5.25 -12.84
N ASN A 144 -22.31 4.97 -14.01
CA ASN A 144 -22.86 4.12 -15.06
C ASN A 144 -22.56 2.62 -14.88
N VAL A 145 -21.91 2.23 -13.79
CA VAL A 145 -21.59 0.81 -13.55
C VAL A 145 -22.88 0.04 -13.27
N ALA A 146 -23.07 -1.08 -13.97
CA ALA A 146 -24.25 -1.91 -13.83
C ALA A 146 -24.30 -2.63 -12.47
N ASN A 147 -25.51 -2.79 -11.93
CA ASN A 147 -25.76 -3.58 -10.74
C ASN A 147 -25.26 -5.03 -10.90
N GLY A 148 -24.59 -5.56 -9.88
CA GLY A 148 -24.03 -6.91 -9.89
C GLY A 148 -22.63 -7.01 -10.51
N THR A 149 -22.08 -5.93 -11.08
CA THR A 149 -20.69 -5.91 -11.56
C THR A 149 -19.74 -6.19 -10.40
N VAL A 150 -18.76 -7.08 -10.60
CA VAL A 150 -17.74 -7.39 -9.59
C VAL A 150 -16.48 -6.59 -9.88
N LEU A 151 -16.12 -5.70 -8.96
CA LEU A 151 -14.87 -4.95 -8.96
C LEU A 151 -13.79 -5.76 -8.26
N ALA A 152 -12.72 -6.12 -8.97
CA ALA A 152 -11.60 -6.89 -8.44
C ALA A 152 -10.37 -5.99 -8.28
N ASN A 153 -9.92 -5.77 -7.04
CA ASN A 153 -8.74 -4.97 -6.75
C ASN A 153 -7.59 -5.84 -6.25
N ASN A 154 -6.39 -5.62 -6.76
CA ASN A 154 -5.19 -6.36 -6.37
C ASN A 154 -4.07 -5.40 -5.96
N ALA A 155 -3.20 -5.84 -5.05
CA ALA A 155 -2.04 -5.07 -4.63
C ALA A 155 -0.80 -5.95 -4.48
N THR A 156 0.35 -5.35 -4.70
CA THR A 156 1.67 -5.98 -4.55
C THR A 156 2.60 -5.05 -3.79
N VAL A 157 3.62 -5.61 -3.13
CA VAL A 157 4.68 -4.85 -2.47
C VAL A 157 6.05 -5.37 -2.89
N THR A 158 7.00 -4.47 -3.09
CA THR A 158 8.40 -4.80 -3.41
C THR A 158 9.35 -3.86 -2.67
N ALA A 159 10.63 -4.23 -2.58
CA ALA A 159 11.69 -3.37 -2.09
C ALA A 159 13.02 -3.71 -2.76
N THR A 160 14.02 -2.85 -2.56
CA THR A 160 15.40 -3.11 -3.01
C THR A 160 16.18 -4.01 -2.04
N THR A 161 15.79 -4.07 -0.77
CA THR A 161 16.30 -5.08 0.17
C THR A 161 15.78 -6.45 -0.25
N SER A 162 16.64 -7.46 -0.27
CA SER A 162 16.26 -8.84 -0.64
C SER A 162 15.17 -9.37 0.29
N ASP A 163 14.13 -9.94 -0.31
CA ASP A 163 13.05 -10.63 0.36
C ASP A 163 13.03 -12.11 -0.06
N PRO A 164 13.32 -13.06 0.86
CA PRO A 164 13.33 -14.48 0.55
C PRO A 164 11.92 -15.10 0.46
N VAL A 165 10.88 -14.43 0.95
CA VAL A 165 9.51 -14.94 1.00
C VAL A 165 8.64 -14.12 0.05
N LEU A 166 8.66 -14.42 -1.25
CA LEU A 166 7.90 -13.61 -2.21
C LEU A 166 6.38 -13.90 -2.21
N ALA A 167 5.94 -14.99 -1.58
CA ALA A 167 4.55 -15.44 -1.63
C ALA A 167 3.56 -14.53 -0.87
N ASN A 168 4.03 -13.76 0.11
CA ASN A 168 3.24 -12.81 0.89
C ASN A 168 3.31 -11.36 0.35
N ASN A 169 3.98 -11.16 -0.79
CA ASN A 169 4.16 -9.84 -1.43
C ASN A 169 3.06 -9.48 -2.43
N SER A 170 1.97 -10.24 -2.45
CA SER A 170 0.80 -10.00 -3.30
C SER A 170 -0.48 -10.37 -2.56
N VAL A 171 -1.55 -9.60 -2.78
CA VAL A 171 -2.88 -9.83 -2.20
C VAL A 171 -3.98 -9.50 -3.20
N GLY A 172 -5.08 -10.25 -3.11
CA GLY A 172 -6.27 -10.11 -3.93
C GLY A 172 -6.52 -11.29 -4.89
N PRO A 173 -7.57 -11.22 -5.71
CA PRO A 173 -8.47 -10.08 -5.84
C PRO A 173 -9.35 -9.88 -4.59
N ILE A 174 -9.52 -8.62 -4.18
CA ILE A 174 -10.55 -8.21 -3.24
C ILE A 174 -11.76 -7.81 -4.08
N ASN A 175 -12.85 -8.58 -3.93
CA ASN A 175 -14.05 -8.42 -4.74
C ASN A 175 -15.08 -7.53 -4.02
N THR A 176 -15.61 -6.57 -4.77
CA THR A 176 -16.74 -5.72 -4.34
C THR A 176 -17.84 -5.80 -5.39
N THR A 177 -19.04 -6.19 -4.98
CA THR A 177 -20.20 -6.23 -5.88
C THR A 177 -20.89 -4.86 -5.91
N VAL A 178 -21.09 -4.32 -7.10
CA VAL A 178 -21.72 -3.01 -7.28
C VAL A 178 -23.22 -3.11 -7.08
N THR A 179 -23.77 -2.17 -6.32
CA THR A 179 -25.20 -1.85 -6.25
C THR A 179 -25.47 -0.50 -6.90
N THR A 180 -26.70 -0.26 -7.35
CA THR A 180 -27.08 1.01 -8.00
C THR A 180 -28.22 1.67 -7.24
N GLU A 181 -28.12 2.97 -7.03
CA GLU A 181 -29.15 3.81 -6.41
C GLU A 181 -29.38 5.06 -7.29
N SER A 182 -30.51 5.12 -7.98
CA SER A 182 -30.94 6.28 -8.76
C SER A 182 -32.12 6.98 -8.08
N ASN A 183 -32.19 8.31 -8.16
CA ASN A 183 -33.30 9.10 -7.63
C ASN A 183 -33.85 9.99 -8.75
N VAL A 184 -34.82 9.47 -9.50
CA VAL A 184 -35.40 10.18 -10.64
C VAL A 184 -36.58 11.03 -10.17
N THR A 185 -36.53 12.34 -10.44
CA THR A 185 -37.64 13.26 -10.19
C THR A 185 -38.21 13.78 -11.51
N ILE A 186 -39.52 14.03 -11.52
CA ILE A 186 -40.23 14.63 -12.65
C ILE A 186 -41.01 15.84 -12.14
N VAL A 187 -40.82 16.98 -12.79
CA VAL A 187 -41.57 18.21 -12.51
C VAL A 187 -42.26 18.63 -13.79
N LYS A 188 -43.57 18.89 -13.70
CA LYS A 188 -44.37 19.43 -14.78
C LYS A 188 -44.86 20.81 -14.37
N THR A 189 -44.46 21.83 -15.13
CA THR A 189 -44.96 23.20 -14.99
C THR A 189 -45.70 23.59 -16.26
N ASP A 190 -46.69 24.46 -16.15
CA ASP A 190 -47.25 25.14 -17.31
C ASP A 190 -46.70 26.57 -17.43
N ASN A 191 -46.90 27.17 -18.59
CA ASN A 191 -46.53 28.55 -18.86
C ASN A 191 -47.60 29.56 -18.46
N LEU A 192 -48.79 29.11 -18.05
CA LEU A 192 -49.94 29.95 -17.71
C LEU A 192 -50.66 29.39 -16.47
N ASP A 193 -50.54 30.12 -15.35
CA ASP A 193 -51.33 29.89 -14.15
C ASP A 193 -51.94 31.23 -13.67
N PRO A 194 -53.28 31.42 -13.74
CA PRO A 194 -54.30 30.48 -14.21
C PRO A 194 -54.39 30.38 -15.76
N ALA A 195 -54.76 29.21 -16.27
CA ALA A 195 -54.97 28.99 -17.71
C ALA A 195 -56.27 29.64 -18.22
N ILE A 196 -56.22 30.25 -19.42
CA ILE A 196 -57.36 30.91 -20.07
C ILE A 196 -57.94 30.02 -21.16
N ALA A 197 -59.24 29.76 -21.13
CA ALA A 197 -59.94 28.96 -22.15
C ALA A 197 -59.76 29.54 -23.57
N GLY A 198 -59.43 28.68 -24.53
CA GLY A 198 -59.16 29.07 -25.92
C GLY A 198 -57.71 29.48 -26.21
N THR A 199 -56.80 29.48 -25.22
CA THR A 199 -55.36 29.73 -25.42
C THR A 199 -54.55 28.43 -25.40
N ASN A 200 -53.39 28.44 -26.05
CA ASN A 200 -52.47 27.31 -26.02
C ASN A 200 -51.72 27.27 -24.68
N LEU A 201 -51.83 26.15 -23.98
CA LEU A 201 -51.07 25.85 -22.77
C LEU A 201 -49.85 25.00 -23.15
N THR A 202 -48.65 25.47 -22.79
CA THR A 202 -47.41 24.74 -22.96
C THR A 202 -46.99 24.17 -21.62
N TYR A 203 -46.76 22.85 -21.58
CA TYR A 203 -46.19 22.19 -20.41
C TYR A 203 -44.70 21.96 -20.61
N THR A 204 -43.90 22.37 -19.63
CA THR A 204 -42.50 21.99 -19.53
C THR A 204 -42.40 20.82 -18.56
N ILE A 205 -41.84 19.71 -19.03
CA ILE A 205 -41.53 18.54 -18.20
C ILE A 205 -40.01 18.48 -18.04
N THR A 206 -39.55 18.59 -16.81
CA THR A 206 -38.15 18.44 -16.45
C THR A 206 -37.98 17.11 -15.72
N VAL A 207 -37.09 16.27 -16.22
CA VAL A 207 -36.67 15.02 -15.58
C VAL A 207 -35.24 15.20 -15.08
N ALA A 208 -34.98 14.80 -13.83
CA ALA A 208 -33.65 14.85 -13.24
C ALA A 208 -33.33 13.52 -12.54
N ASN A 209 -32.06 13.10 -12.55
CA ASN A 209 -31.56 12.02 -11.69
C ASN A 209 -30.65 12.63 -10.62
N ASN A 210 -31.16 12.66 -9.40
CA ASN A 210 -30.48 13.18 -8.21
C ASN A 210 -29.77 12.07 -7.42
N GLY A 211 -29.80 10.82 -7.91
CA GLY A 211 -29.15 9.68 -7.27
C GLY A 211 -27.66 9.62 -7.62
N PRO A 212 -26.85 8.92 -6.81
CA PRO A 212 -25.43 8.75 -7.11
C PRO A 212 -25.19 7.90 -8.37
N SER A 213 -26.07 6.95 -8.67
CA SER A 213 -25.95 6.08 -9.84
C SER A 213 -26.82 6.58 -11.00
N ASP A 214 -26.39 6.28 -12.23
CA ASP A 214 -27.19 6.54 -13.43
C ASP A 214 -28.48 5.71 -13.37
N ALA A 215 -29.60 6.31 -13.77
CA ALA A 215 -30.86 5.59 -13.96
C ALA A 215 -30.73 4.68 -15.18
N GLN A 216 -30.59 3.38 -14.95
CA GLN A 216 -30.40 2.35 -15.97
C GLN A 216 -31.65 1.47 -16.03
N GLY A 217 -32.21 1.26 -17.22
CA GLY A 217 -33.41 0.47 -17.48
C GLY A 217 -33.56 0.13 -18.95
#